data_AF-A0A0F5PLF3-F1
#
_entry.id   AF-A0A0F5PLF3-F1
#
_cell.length_a   1.000
_cell.length_b   1.000
_cell.length_c   1.000
_cell.angle_alpha   90.00
_cell.angle_beta   90.00
_cell.angle_gamma   90.00
#
_symmetry.space_group_name_H-M   'P 1'
#
loop_
_entity.id
_entity.type
_entity.pdbx_description
1 polymer ?
#
loop_
_entity_poly.entity_id
_entity_poly.type
_entity_poly.pdbx_seq_one_letter_code
_entity_poly.pdbx_strand_id
1 'polypeptide(L)' 'MFYSYQHGLMAERVLKRHNIAVEFVPTPRSISEGCSHSLKFGLESLKVVQNLLQRINVPYKGIYEVEKIPAGYKIVKVV' A
#
# COMPACT_ATOMS: atom_id res chain seq x y z
N MET A 1 -2.46 1.01 2.71
CA MET A 1 -2.97 0.01 3.68
C MET A 1 -4.40 -0.37 3.31
N PHE A 2 -4.73 -1.65 3.34
CA PHE A 2 -6.05 -2.16 2.94
C PHE A 2 -6.84 -2.72 4.13
N TYR A 3 -8.17 -2.75 4.00
CA TYR A 3 -9.07 -3.33 5.01
C TYR A 3 -9.03 -4.85 5.03
N SER A 4 -8.69 -5.49 3.92
CA SER A 4 -8.69 -6.95 3.79
C SER A 4 -7.59 -7.42 2.84
N TYR A 5 -7.10 -8.65 3.05
CA TYR A 5 -6.12 -9.31 2.20
C TYR A 5 -6.54 -9.31 0.73
N GLN A 6 -7.80 -9.62 0.45
CA GLN A 6 -8.31 -9.71 -0.92
C GLN A 6 -8.19 -8.40 -1.69
N HIS A 7 -8.48 -7.27 -1.04
CA HIS A 7 -8.35 -5.94 -1.63
C HIS A 7 -6.90 -5.63 -2.01
N GLY A 8 -5.96 -5.92 -1.10
CA GLY A 8 -4.56 -5.66 -1.37
C GLY A 8 -3.97 -6.64 -2.40
N LEU A 9 -4.38 -7.91 -2.42
CA LEU A 9 -3.97 -8.88 -3.44
C LEU A 9 -4.53 -8.50 -4.82
N MET A 10 -5.78 -8.04 -4.89
CA MET A 10 -6.39 -7.55 -6.12
C MET A 10 -5.64 -6.33 -6.65
N ALA A 11 -5.36 -5.35 -5.78
CA ALA A 11 -4.57 -4.18 -6.14
C ALA A 11 -3.16 -4.58 -6.61
N GLU A 12 -2.49 -5.52 -5.93
CA GLU A 12 -1.17 -6.03 -6.33
C GLU A 12 -1.19 -6.56 -7.77
N ARG A 13 -2.15 -7.44 -8.08
CA ARG A 13 -2.27 -8.06 -9.40
C ARG A 13 -2.53 -7.03 -10.49
N VAL A 14 -3.39 -6.05 -10.22
CA VAL A 14 -3.69 -4.97 -11.16
C VAL A 14 -2.42 -4.14 -11.43
N LEU A 15 -1.71 -3.76 -10.37
CA LEU A 15 -0.49 -2.96 -10.45
C LEU A 15 0.63 -3.71 -11.20
N LYS A 16 0.85 -4.99 -10.88
CA LYS A 16 1.82 -5.84 -11.58
C LYS A 16 1.48 -6.03 -13.06
N ARG A 17 0.19 -6.17 -13.41
CA ARG A 17 -0.24 -6.21 -14.82
C ARG A 17 0.07 -4.92 -15.57
N HIS A 18 0.11 -3.79 -14.87
CA HIS A 18 0.52 -2.49 -15.41
C HIS A 18 2.05 -2.25 -15.38
N ASN A 19 2.87 -3.28 -15.17
CA ASN A 19 4.34 -3.18 -15.03
C ASN A 19 4.80 -2.30 -13.85
N ILE A 20 3.96 -2.16 -12.82
CA ILE A 20 4.31 -1.40 -11.61
C ILE A 20 4.94 -2.35 -10.60
N ALA A 21 6.16 -2.04 -10.19
CA ALA A 21 6.86 -2.78 -9.14
C ALA A 21 6.19 -2.52 -7.79
N VAL A 22 5.40 -3.47 -7.34
CA VAL A 22 4.73 -3.43 -6.03
C VAL A 22 5.04 -4.68 -5.22
N GLU A 23 5.33 -4.48 -3.94
CA GLU A 23 5.55 -5.53 -2.96
C GLU A 23 4.37 -5.60 -2.01
N PHE A 24 3.79 -6.78 -1.89
CA PHE A 24 2.72 -7.04 -0.93
C PHE A 24 3.33 -7.49 0.38
N VAL A 25 3.20 -6.65 1.39
CA VAL A 25 3.80 -6.85 2.70
C VAL A 25 2.72 -6.97 3.77
N PRO A 26 2.87 -7.89 4.75
CA PRO A 26 2.03 -7.85 5.94
C PRO A 26 2.29 -6.54 6.67
N THR A 27 1.23 -5.84 7.09
CA THR A 27 1.43 -4.60 7.86
C THR A 27 2.06 -4.98 9.20
N PRO A 28 3.15 -4.32 9.63
CA PRO A 28 3.79 -4.62 10.90
C PRO A 28 2.80 -4.47 12.06
N ARG A 29 2.87 -5.38 13.04
CA ARG A 29 1.97 -5.47 14.21
C ARG A 29 1.87 -4.16 15.00
N SER A 30 2.86 -3.27 14.90
CA SER A 30 2.84 -1.94 15.54
C SER A 30 1.83 -0.95 14.95
N ILE A 31 1.24 -1.22 13.78
CA ILE A 31 0.26 -0.33 13.12
C ILE A 31 -1.18 -0.86 13.19
N SER A 32 -1.40 -2.17 13.33
CA SER A 32 -2.73 -2.76 13.55
C SER A 32 -2.64 -4.18 14.10
N GLU A 33 -3.48 -4.50 15.09
CA GLU A 33 -3.59 -5.82 15.74
C GLU A 33 -4.22 -6.92 14.85
N GLY A 34 -4.77 -6.55 13.69
CA GLY A 34 -5.34 -7.50 12.72
C GLY A 34 -4.54 -7.50 11.43
N CYS A 35 -4.48 -8.66 10.75
CA CYS A 35 -3.86 -8.97 9.45
C CYS A 35 -4.20 -7.97 8.33
N SER A 36 -3.78 -6.73 8.50
CA SER A 36 -3.95 -5.64 7.57
C SER A 36 -2.82 -5.81 6.57
N HIS A 37 -3.10 -5.82 5.29
CA HIS A 37 -2.07 -5.94 4.28
C HIS A 37 -1.79 -4.58 3.65
N SER A 38 -0.52 -4.34 3.32
CA SER A 38 -0.07 -3.09 2.72
C SER A 38 0.69 -3.40 1.44
N LEU A 39 0.53 -2.51 0.47
CA LEU A 39 1.34 -2.52 -0.75
C LEU A 39 2.41 -1.46 -0.59
N LYS A 40 3.65 -1.88 -0.77
CA LYS A 40 4.82 -1.03 -0.86
C LYS A 40 5.14 -0.84 -2.33
N PHE A 41 5.30 0.40 -2.73
CA PHE A 41 5.60 0.80 -4.11
C PHE A 41 6.47 2.05 -4.08
N GLY A 42 7.18 2.33 -5.17
CA GLY A 42 7.99 3.55 -5.28
C GLY A 42 7.13 4.81 -5.37
N LEU A 43 7.58 5.93 -4.81
CA LEU A 43 6.86 7.20 -4.83
C LEU A 43 6.47 7.66 -6.25
N GLU A 44 7.30 7.36 -7.24
CA GLU A 44 7.05 7.62 -8.66
C GLU A 44 5.75 6.96 -9.16
N SER A 45 5.38 5.82 -8.57
CA SER A 45 4.18 5.06 -8.90
C SER A 45 2.93 5.52 -8.14
N LEU A 46 3.06 6.42 -7.15
CA LEU A 46 1.95 6.83 -6.28
C LEU A 46 0.74 7.33 -7.06
N LYS A 47 0.97 8.18 -8.07
CA LYS A 47 -0.09 8.75 -8.88
C LYS A 47 -0.81 7.69 -9.72
N VAL A 48 -0.07 6.70 -10.21
CA VAL A 48 -0.64 5.59 -11.00
C VAL A 48 -1.39 4.63 -10.10
N VAL A 49 -0.84 4.31 -8.93
CA VAL A 49 -1.47 3.46 -7.91
C VAL A 49 -2.79 4.09 -7.46
N GLN A 50 -2.79 5.38 -7.12
CA GLN A 50 -3.99 6.09 -6.71
C GLN A 50 -5.06 6.07 -7.81
N ASN A 51 -4.69 6.36 -9.06
CA ASN A 51 -5.61 6.28 -10.20
C ASN A 51 -6.18 4.88 -10.39
N LEU A 52 -5.34 3.84 -10.31
CA LEU A 52 -5.78 2.46 -10.46
C LEU A 52 -6.73 2.06 -9.34
N LEU A 53 -6.39 2.37 -8.09
CA LEU A 53 -7.24 2.13 -6.92
C LEU A 53 -8.61 2.80 -7.05
N GLN A 54 -8.65 4.04 -7.56
CA GLN A 54 -9.92 4.73 -7.84
C GLN A 54 -10.70 4.07 -8.99
N ARG A 55 -10.03 3.66 -10.08
CA ARG A 55 -10.68 2.97 -11.20
C ARG A 55 -11.30 1.64 -10.80
N ILE A 56 -10.62 0.85 -9.97
CA ILE A 56 -11.13 -0.44 -9.50
C ILE A 56 -12.08 -0.29 -8.31
N ASN A 57 -12.32 0.94 -7.85
CA ASN A 57 -13.19 1.27 -6.72
C ASN A 57 -12.86 0.47 -5.45
N VAL A 58 -11.58 0.16 -5.23
CA VAL A 58 -11.15 -0.66 -4.09
C VAL A 58 -11.05 0.23 -2.84
N PRO A 59 -11.75 -0.11 -1.75
CA PRO A 59 -11.64 0.62 -0.50
C PRO A 59 -10.27 0.35 0.15
N TYR A 60 -9.54 1.42 0.43
CA TYR A 60 -8.27 1.39 1.16
C TYR A 60 -8.35 2.33 2.37
N LYS A 61 -7.63 2.00 3.45
CA LYS A 61 -7.62 2.81 4.69
C LYS A 61 -6.91 4.15 4.49
N GLY A 62 -5.86 4.13 3.69
CA GLY A 62 -5.00 5.27 3.45
C GLY A 62 -3.68 4.85 2.82
N ILE A 63 -2.97 5.84 2.31
CA ILE A 63 -1.61 5.67 1.78
C ILE A 63 -0.65 6.27 2.81
N TYR A 64 0.37 5.50 3.15
CA TYR A 64 1.36 5.88 4.14
C TYR A 64 2.72 5.85 3.47
N GLU A 65 3.45 6.96 3.61
CA GLU A 65 4.85 7.05 3.23
C GLU A 65 5.69 6.51 4.38
N VAL A 66 6.63 5.63 4.04
CA VAL A 66 7.55 5.04 5.02
C VAL A 66 8.96 5.48 4.67
N GLU A 67 9.50 6.40 5.46
CA GLU A 67 10.90 6.83 5.36
C GLU A 67 11.74 6.07 6.38
N LYS A 68 12.86 5.50 5.90
CA LYS A 68 13.85 4.86 6.78
C LYS A 68 14.69 5.94 7.42
N ILE A 69 14.59 6.07 8.74
CA ILE A 69 15.39 7.01 9.55
C ILE A 69 16.41 6.21 10.39
N PRO A 70 17.51 6.82 10.84
CA PRO A 70 18.50 6.13 11.69
C PRO A 70 17.89 5.52 12.97
N ALA A 71 16.79 6.08 13.49
CA ALA A 71 16.07 5.58 14.67
C ALA A 71 14.99 4.51 14.38
N GLY A 72 14.82 4.08 13.11
CA GLY A 72 13.81 3.10 12.71
C GLY A 72 13.05 3.47 11.44
N TYR A 73 11.73 3.46 11.50
CA TYR A 73 10.85 3.80 10.37
C TYR A 73 9.94 4.96 10.76
N LYS A 74 9.97 6.03 9.97
CA LYS A 74 9.01 7.13 10.08
C LYS A 74 7.88 6.86 9.11
N ILE A 75 6.65 6.87 9.62
CA ILE A 75 5.46 6.55 8.84
C ILE A 75 4.57 7.79 8.84
N VAL A 76 4.36 8.38 7.67
CA VAL A 76 3.55 9.59 7.50
C VAL A 76 2.34 9.26 6.64
N LYS A 77 1.14 9.60 7.11
CA LYS A 77 -0.08 9.42 6.32
C LYS A 77 -0.13 10.48 5.23
N VAL A 78 -0.20 10.06 3.97
CA VAL A 78 -0.28 10.95 2.80
C VAL A 78 -1.73 11.17 2.37
N VAL A 79 -2.58 10.14 2.45
CA VAL A 79 -4.00 10.15 2.05
C VAL A 79 -4.83 9.39 3.07
#